data_AF-A0A2U1DG30-F1
#
_entry.id   AF-A0A2U1DG30-F1
#
_cell.length_a   1.000
_cell.length_b   1.000
_cell.length_c   1.000
_cell.angle_alpha   90.00
_cell.angle_beta   90.00
_cell.angle_gamma   90.00
#
_symmetry.space_group_name_H-M   'P 1'
#
loop_
_entity.id
_entity.type
_entity.pdbx_description
1 polymer ?
#
loop_
_entity_poly.entity_id
_entity_poly.type
_entity_poly.pdbx_seq_one_letter_code
_entity_poly.pdbx_strand_id
1 'polypeptide(L)'
;MSQSSHKQNIGLKKNNQAKTPQQFHYAGPLPPSNELRNYGNIDSSFPDRIVAMSEKQMKHRQELESKSAEVSSKNSKSNRITTLLGLIFGFIIVMFALTLALIMILKGQYWNGVFAIFGIIGAIAIAWSKSNKSNK
;
A
#
# COMPACT_ATOMS: atom_id res chain seq x y z
N MET A 1 -17.43 -9.84 -70.75
CA MET A 1 -16.00 -10.16 -70.86
C MET A 1 -15.23 -8.85 -70.81
N SER A 2 -14.82 -8.33 -69.65
CA SER A 2 -13.62 -8.70 -68.88
C SER A 2 -12.39 -8.89 -69.75
N GLN A 3 -11.56 -7.84 -69.90
CA GLN A 3 -10.12 -7.87 -69.67
C GLN A 3 -9.64 -6.45 -69.31
N SER A 4 -9.25 -6.28 -68.04
CA SER A 4 -8.66 -5.05 -67.50
C SER A 4 -7.14 -5.18 -67.52
N SER A 5 -6.50 -4.28 -68.27
CA SER A 5 -5.24 -3.59 -68.02
C SER A 5 -4.16 -4.28 -67.17
N HIS A 6 -3.08 -4.60 -67.86
CA HIS A 6 -1.68 -4.52 -67.42
C HIS A 6 -1.44 -3.66 -66.16
N LYS A 7 -1.02 -4.31 -65.07
CA LYS A 7 -0.09 -3.75 -64.07
C LYS A 7 0.84 -4.85 -63.56
N GLN A 8 1.95 -5.05 -64.28
CA GLN A 8 3.17 -5.52 -63.64
C GLN A 8 3.69 -4.37 -62.75
N ASN A 9 3.76 -4.58 -61.44
CA ASN A 9 4.48 -3.68 -60.55
C ASN A 9 5.32 -4.47 -59.54
N ILE A 10 6.52 -4.81 -60.00
CA ILE A 10 7.82 -4.57 -59.35
C ILE A 10 7.85 -4.76 -57.82
N GLY A 11 8.41 -5.91 -57.44
CA GLY A 11 9.38 -6.09 -56.35
C GLY A 11 9.24 -5.24 -55.09
N LEU A 12 8.66 -5.83 -54.05
CA LEU A 12 9.05 -5.55 -52.66
C LEU A 12 9.38 -6.87 -51.96
N LYS A 13 10.63 -7.30 -52.17
CA LYS A 13 11.28 -8.39 -51.44
C LYS A 13 11.45 -7.95 -49.98
N LYS A 14 10.42 -8.13 -49.15
CA LYS A 14 10.48 -7.83 -47.70
C LYS A 14 11.19 -8.97 -46.97
N ASN A 15 12.51 -9.05 -47.12
CA ASN A 15 13.38 -9.90 -46.30
C ASN A 15 14.23 -9.03 -45.38
N ASN A 16 13.56 -8.27 -44.53
CA ASN A 16 14.17 -7.75 -43.31
C ASN A 16 13.75 -8.68 -42.17
N GLN A 17 14.40 -9.83 -42.09
CA GLN A 17 14.53 -10.51 -40.81
C GLN A 17 15.43 -9.64 -39.94
N ALA A 18 14.86 -8.59 -39.36
CA ALA A 18 15.43 -7.95 -38.21
C ALA A 18 15.52 -9.04 -37.14
N LYS A 19 16.72 -9.57 -36.90
CA LYS A 19 17.01 -10.33 -35.68
C LYS A 19 16.82 -9.35 -34.54
N THR A 20 15.61 -9.32 -33.99
CA THR A 20 15.34 -8.61 -32.74
C THR A 20 16.33 -9.14 -31.72
N PRO A 21 17.16 -8.30 -31.08
CA PRO A 21 18.09 -8.78 -30.07
C PRO A 21 17.28 -9.53 -29.01
N GLN A 22 17.59 -10.80 -28.80
CA GLN A 22 16.97 -11.60 -27.75
C GLN A 22 17.28 -10.90 -26.42
N GLN A 23 16.27 -10.24 -25.85
CA GLN A 23 16.37 -9.64 -24.53
C GLN A 23 16.36 -10.80 -23.51
N PHE A 24 17.53 -11.11 -22.96
CA PHE A 24 17.63 -12.03 -21.84
C PHE A 24 17.04 -11.33 -20.61
N HIS A 25 15.82 -11.73 -20.24
CA HIS A 25 15.21 -11.31 -19.00
C HIS A 25 15.75 -12.16 -17.86
N TYR A 26 16.63 -11.58 -17.05
CA TYR A 26 17.07 -12.22 -15.81
C TYR A 26 16.08 -11.93 -14.69
N ALA A 27 15.51 -13.00 -14.14
CA ALA A 27 14.58 -12.95 -13.02
C ALA A 27 15.24 -13.61 -11.80
N GLY A 28 15.94 -12.81 -11.00
CA GLY A 28 16.56 -13.27 -9.76
C GLY A 28 17.82 -12.48 -9.40
N PRO A 29 18.27 -12.56 -8.14
CA PRO A 29 19.51 -11.90 -7.70
C PRO A 29 20.76 -12.59 -8.27
N LEU A 30 20.67 -13.86 -8.67
CA LEU A 30 21.76 -14.62 -9.30
C LEU A 30 21.54 -14.78 -10.81
N PRO A 31 22.60 -14.71 -11.63
CA PRO A 31 22.54 -15.18 -13.01
C PRO A 31 22.33 -16.70 -13.04
N PRO A 32 21.75 -17.26 -14.12
CA PRO A 32 21.56 -18.69 -14.25
C PRO A 32 22.90 -19.43 -14.25
N SER A 33 22.87 -20.69 -13.81
CA SER A 33 24.06 -21.53 -13.63
C SER A 33 24.98 -21.60 -14.85
N ASN A 34 24.40 -21.63 -16.06
CA ASN A 34 25.16 -21.68 -17.30
C ASN A 34 25.95 -20.39 -17.57
N GLU A 35 25.40 -19.23 -17.21
CA GLU A 35 26.09 -17.94 -17.35
C GLU A 35 27.09 -17.71 -16.20
N LEU A 36 26.73 -18.12 -14.97
CA LEU A 36 27.66 -18.12 -13.82
C LEU A 36 28.93 -18.93 -14.13
N ARG A 37 28.78 -20.09 -14.80
CA ARG A 37 29.92 -20.90 -15.25
C ARG A 37 30.77 -20.20 -16.31
N ASN A 38 30.14 -19.43 -17.20
CA ASN A 38 30.86 -18.63 -18.19
C ASN A 38 31.68 -17.51 -17.53
N TYR A 39 31.18 -16.89 -16.47
CA TYR A 39 31.98 -15.94 -15.68
C TYR A 39 33.19 -16.62 -15.01
N GLY A 40 33.02 -17.85 -14.50
CA GLY A 40 34.11 -18.66 -13.95
C GLY A 40 35.18 -19.06 -14.98
N ASN A 41 34.80 -19.19 -16.26
CA ASN A 41 35.75 -19.45 -17.35
C ASN A 41 36.59 -18.22 -17.73
N ILE A 42 36.12 -17.00 -17.41
CA ILE A 42 36.86 -15.74 -17.62
C ILE A 42 37.81 -15.52 -16.44
N ASP A 43 37.29 -15.63 -15.22
CA ASP A 43 38.05 -15.63 -13.98
C ASP A 43 37.30 -16.47 -12.93
N SER A 44 38.00 -17.43 -12.34
CA SER A 44 37.51 -18.27 -11.25
C SER A 44 36.95 -17.48 -10.05
N SER A 45 37.36 -16.22 -9.86
CA SER A 45 36.92 -15.38 -8.75
C SER A 45 35.53 -14.73 -8.94
N PHE A 46 35.05 -14.63 -10.18
CA PHE A 46 33.82 -13.90 -10.50
C PHE A 46 32.53 -14.56 -10.01
N PRO A 47 32.34 -15.89 -10.15
CA PRO A 47 31.17 -16.57 -9.60
C PRO A 47 30.98 -16.29 -8.11
N ASP A 48 32.04 -16.44 -7.31
CA ASP A 48 32.00 -16.25 -5.87
C ASP A 48 31.66 -14.80 -5.49
N ARG A 49 32.20 -13.83 -6.22
CA ARG A 49 31.90 -12.41 -6.00
C ARG A 49 30.44 -12.06 -6.34
N ILE A 50 29.89 -12.65 -7.40
CA ILE A 50 28.48 -12.45 -7.79
C ILE A 50 27.55 -13.07 -6.75
N VAL A 51 27.85 -14.29 -6.30
CA VAL A 51 27.10 -14.96 -5.23
C VAL A 51 27.15 -14.14 -3.93
N ALA A 52 28.33 -13.70 -3.50
CA ALA A 52 28.50 -12.87 -2.31
C ALA A 52 27.76 -11.52 -2.40
N MET A 53 27.76 -10.89 -3.58
CA MET A 53 27.01 -9.66 -3.83
C MET A 53 25.49 -9.91 -3.70
N SER A 54 25.02 -11.02 -4.25
CA SER A 54 23.62 -11.41 -4.22
C SER A 54 23.15 -11.74 -2.80
N GLU A 55 23.93 -12.49 -2.04
CA GLU A 55 23.67 -12.78 -0.63
C GLU A 55 23.60 -11.50 0.21
N LYS A 56 24.50 -10.55 -0.03
CA LYS A 56 24.48 -9.25 0.66
C LYS A 56 23.20 -8.47 0.36
N GLN A 57 22.74 -8.46 -0.89
CA GLN A 57 21.48 -7.84 -1.27
C GLN A 57 20.27 -8.55 -0.64
N MET A 58 20.26 -9.88 -0.62
CA MET A 58 19.21 -10.66 0.04
C MET A 58 19.14 -10.41 1.54
N LYS A 59 20.29 -10.41 2.23
CA LYS A 59 20.37 -10.10 3.67
C LYS A 59 19.87 -8.69 3.96
N HIS A 60 20.28 -7.70 3.16
CA HIS A 60 19.81 -6.33 3.31
C HIS A 60 18.30 -6.21 3.11
N ARG A 61 17.75 -6.88 2.09
CA ARG A 61 16.30 -6.92 1.87
C ARG A 61 15.55 -7.60 3.00
N GLN A 62 16.05 -8.72 3.50
CA GLN A 62 15.46 -9.44 4.62
C GLN A 62 15.47 -8.60 5.92
N GLU A 63 16.52 -7.83 6.14
CA GLU A 63 16.62 -6.89 7.27
C GLU A 63 15.59 -5.74 7.16
N LEU A 64 15.37 -5.22 5.94
CA LEU A 64 14.34 -4.20 5.71
C LEU A 64 12.92 -4.77 5.87
N GLU A 65 12.69 -6.00 5.39
CA GLU A 65 11.40 -6.70 5.53
C GLU A 65 11.10 -7.02 7.00
N SER A 66 12.09 -7.48 7.78
CA SER A 66 11.92 -7.77 9.20
C SER A 66 11.64 -6.50 10.01
N LYS A 67 12.36 -5.41 9.75
CA LYS A 67 12.13 -4.11 10.39
C LYS A 67 10.76 -3.53 10.04
N SER A 68 10.33 -3.68 8.79
CA SER A 68 9.00 -3.24 8.34
C SER A 68 7.87 -4.07 8.97
N ALA A 69 8.07 -5.38 9.14
CA ALA A 69 7.15 -6.26 9.85
C ALA A 69 7.06 -5.90 11.34
N GLU A 70 8.20 -5.60 11.98
CA GLU A 70 8.25 -5.18 13.38
C GLU A 70 7.50 -3.85 13.59
N VAL A 71 7.75 -2.85 12.74
CA VAL A 71 7.04 -1.55 12.79
C VAL A 71 5.53 -1.74 12.59
N SER A 72 5.11 -2.58 11.64
CA SER A 72 3.69 -2.89 11.40
C SER A 72 3.03 -3.55 12.61
N SER A 73 3.75 -4.46 13.28
CA SER A 73 3.27 -5.13 14.50
C SER A 73 3.13 -4.15 15.68
N LYS A 74 4.07 -3.20 15.81
CA LYS A 74 4.09 -2.20 16.88
C LYS A 74 2.96 -1.17 16.69
N ASN A 75 2.70 -0.77 15.45
CA ASN A 75 1.58 0.11 15.10
C ASN A 75 0.22 -0.55 15.43
N SER A 76 0.08 -1.85 15.16
CA SER A 76 -1.13 -2.59 15.54
C SER A 76 -1.35 -2.65 17.06
N LYS A 77 -0.29 -2.71 17.86
CA LYS A 77 -0.40 -2.70 19.32
C LYS A 77 -0.78 -1.32 19.85
N SER A 78 -0.21 -0.26 19.27
CA SER A 78 -0.53 1.13 19.64
C SER A 78 -1.99 1.49 19.31
N ASN A 79 -2.49 1.04 18.15
CA ASN A 79 -3.87 1.29 17.75
C ASN A 79 -4.89 0.62 18.67
N ARG A 80 -4.59 -0.56 19.24
CA ARG A 80 -5.50 -1.21 20.20
C ARG A 80 -5.69 -0.38 21.46
N ILE A 81 -4.62 0.23 21.98
CA ILE A 81 -4.68 1.03 23.20
C ILE A 81 -5.50 2.29 22.96
N THR A 82 -5.29 2.98 21.83
CA THR A 82 -6.07 4.19 21.50
C THR A 82 -7.55 3.87 21.25
N THR A 83 -7.88 2.75 20.62
CA THR A 83 -9.26 2.29 20.45
C THR A 83 -9.94 1.97 21.79
N LEU A 84 -9.24 1.26 22.69
CA LEU A 84 -9.78 0.94 24.03
C LEU A 84 -9.97 2.19 24.89
N LEU A 85 -9.04 3.14 24.83
CA LEU A 85 -9.17 4.42 25.54
C LEU A 85 -10.34 5.25 24.98
N GLY A 86 -10.50 5.31 23.66
CA GLY A 86 -11.64 5.97 23.04
C GLY A 86 -12.98 5.38 23.49
N LEU A 87 -13.06 4.05 23.60
CA LEU A 87 -14.26 3.37 24.09
C LEU A 87 -14.55 3.68 25.56
N ILE A 88 -13.53 3.68 26.43
CA ILE A 88 -13.71 3.99 27.86
C ILE A 88 -14.18 5.44 28.06
N PHE A 89 -13.59 6.40 27.33
CA PHE A 89 -14.01 7.79 27.38
C PHE A 89 -15.43 7.97 26.83
N GLY A 90 -15.77 7.29 25.73
CA GLY A 90 -17.14 7.28 25.21
C GLY A 90 -18.16 6.74 26.22
N PHE A 91 -17.83 5.62 26.88
CA PHE A 91 -18.67 5.04 27.91
C PHE A 91 -18.89 5.99 29.09
N ILE A 92 -17.83 6.65 29.57
CA ILE A 92 -17.91 7.63 30.66
C ILE A 92 -18.81 8.81 30.26
N ILE A 93 -18.65 9.35 29.05
CA ILE A 93 -19.48 10.47 28.55
C ILE A 93 -20.96 10.08 28.53
N VAL A 94 -21.30 8.88 28.05
CA VAL A 94 -22.68 8.39 28.01
C VAL A 94 -23.26 8.23 29.42
N MET A 95 -22.49 7.66 30.36
CA MET A 95 -22.90 7.55 31.76
C MET A 95 -23.17 8.92 32.41
N PHE A 96 -22.31 9.91 32.16
CA PHE A 96 -22.52 11.28 32.61
C PHE A 96 -23.76 11.93 31.96
N ALA A 97 -23.97 11.72 30.66
CA ALA A 97 -25.15 12.24 29.97
C ALA A 97 -26.45 11.66 30.55
N LEU A 98 -26.48 10.36 30.85
CA LEU A 98 -27.64 9.69 31.45
C LEU A 98 -27.93 10.20 32.88
N THR A 99 -26.89 10.35 33.71
CA THR A 99 -27.05 10.85 35.09
C THR A 99 -27.52 12.31 35.10
N LEU A 100 -26.94 13.17 34.24
CA LEU A 100 -27.39 14.55 34.09
C LEU A 100 -28.83 14.64 33.57
N ALA A 101 -29.21 13.80 32.61
CA ALA A 101 -30.59 13.73 32.12
C ALA A 101 -31.57 13.36 33.23
N LEU A 102 -31.23 12.37 34.06
CA LEU A 102 -32.08 11.94 35.18
C LEU A 102 -32.25 13.05 36.24
N ILE A 103 -31.16 13.70 36.63
CA ILE A 103 -31.20 14.83 37.60
C ILE A 103 -32.06 15.98 37.06
N MET A 104 -32.04 16.20 35.75
CA MET A 104 -32.74 17.32 35.11
C MET A 104 -34.24 17.08 34.94
N ILE A 105 -34.64 15.83 34.69
CA ILE A 105 -36.05 15.41 34.72
C ILE A 105 -36.62 15.62 36.13
N LEU A 106 -35.87 15.26 37.18
CA LEU A 106 -36.29 15.46 38.57
C LEU A 106 -36.42 16.94 38.96
N LYS A 107 -35.65 17.83 38.34
CA LYS A 107 -35.73 19.29 38.56
C LYS A 107 -36.81 20.01 37.71
N GLY A 108 -37.53 19.30 36.83
CA GLY A 108 -38.61 19.88 36.02
C GLY A 108 -38.18 20.92 34.99
N GLN A 109 -36.89 21.02 34.69
CA GLN A 109 -36.34 21.99 33.72
C GLN A 109 -36.05 21.31 32.38
N TYR A 110 -37.09 21.17 31.56
CA TYR A 110 -37.04 20.49 30.26
C TYR A 110 -36.09 21.16 29.25
N TRP A 111 -35.96 22.49 29.31
CA TRP A 111 -35.13 23.27 28.38
C TRP A 111 -33.66 22.88 28.42
N ASN A 112 -33.12 22.62 29.62
CA ASN A 112 -31.71 22.29 29.79
C ASN A 112 -31.37 20.91 29.21
N GLY A 113 -32.33 19.97 29.16
CA GLY A 113 -32.16 18.64 28.53
C GLY A 113 -32.13 18.67 27.02
N VAL A 114 -32.92 19.56 26.43
CA VAL A 114 -32.92 19.75 24.98
C VAL A 114 -31.55 20.30 24.53
N PHE A 115 -30.99 21.29 25.23
CA PHE A 115 -29.67 21.84 24.90
C PHE A 115 -28.54 20.80 24.96
N ALA A 116 -28.59 19.85 25.91
CA ALA A 116 -27.59 18.78 26.00
C ALA A 116 -27.58 17.86 24.77
N ILE A 117 -28.76 17.47 24.28
CA ILE A 117 -28.91 16.61 23.09
C ILE A 117 -28.46 17.34 21.83
N PHE A 118 -28.88 18.59 21.65
CA PHE A 118 -28.44 19.42 20.52
C PHE A 118 -26.92 19.68 20.53
N GLY A 119 -26.32 19.81 21.71
CA GLY A 119 -24.86 19.95 21.86
C GLY A 119 -24.09 18.73 21.35
N ILE A 120 -24.56 17.52 21.65
CA ILE A 120 -23.92 16.28 21.19
C ILE A 120 -24.03 16.14 19.67
N ILE A 121 -25.21 16.39 19.10
CA ILE A 121 -25.44 16.33 17.65
C ILE A 121 -24.57 17.38 16.92
N GLY A 122 -24.48 18.59 17.46
CA GLY A 122 -23.64 19.65 16.92
C GLY A 122 -22.15 19.30 16.92
N ALA A 123 -21.64 18.70 18.00
CA ALA A 123 -20.24 18.28 18.08
C ALA A 123 -19.89 17.21 17.02
N ILE A 124 -20.80 16.25 16.78
CA ILE A 124 -20.63 15.22 15.74
C ILE A 124 -20.61 15.86 14.33
N ALA A 125 -21.51 16.80 14.07
CA ALA A 125 -21.58 17.51 12.80
C ALA A 125 -20.30 18.34 12.51
N ILE A 126 -19.74 19.00 13.53
CA ILE A 126 -18.49 19.75 13.41
C ILE A 126 -17.30 18.81 13.14
N ALA A 127 -17.22 17.68 13.85
CA ALA A 127 -16.19 16.68 13.62
C ALA A 127 -16.24 16.11 12.20
N TRP A 128 -17.45 15.84 11.69
CA TRP A 128 -17.66 15.38 10.33
C TRP A 128 -17.28 16.44 9.27
N SER A 129 -17.66 17.70 9.49
CA SER A 129 -17.30 18.83 8.62
C SER A 129 -15.78 19.03 8.55
N LYS A 130 -15.08 18.94 9.70
CA LYS A 130 -13.62 19.05 9.76
C LYS A 130 -12.93 17.87 9.06
N SER A 131 -13.45 16.66 9.20
CA SER A 131 -12.96 15.45 8.52
C SER A 131 -13.10 15.58 6.99
N ASN A 132 -14.26 16.04 6.51
CA ASN A 132 -14.51 16.22 5.07
C ASN A 132 -13.58 17.28 4.44
N LYS A 133 -13.16 18.29 5.22
CA LYS A 133 -12.26 19.34 4.74
C LYS A 133 -10.80 18.88 4.61
N SER A 134 -10.39 17.79 5.25
CA SER A 134 -9.03 17.24 5.16
C SER A 134 -8.80 16.35 3.94
N ASN A 135 -9.88 15.93 3.24
CA ASN A 135 -9.83 15.08 2.05
C ASN A 135 -9.98 15.87 0.73
N LYS A 136 -9.90 17.21 0.78
CA LYS A 136 -9.79 18.10 -0.37
C LYS A 136 -8.48 18.88 -0.27
#